data_AF-A0AB39LK63-F1
#
_entry.id   AF-A0AB39LK63-F1
#
_cell.length_a   1.000
_cell.length_b   1.000
_cell.length_c   1.000
_cell.angle_alpha   90.00
_cell.angle_beta   90.00
_cell.angle_gamma   90.00
#
_symmetry.space_group_name_H-M   'P 1'
#
loop_
_entity.id
_entity.type
_entity.pdbx_description
1 polymer ?
#
loop_
_entity_poly.entity_id
_entity_poly.type
_entity_poly.pdbx_seq_one_letter_code
_entity_poly.pdbx_strand_id
1 'polypeptide(L)'
;MTTDSSDNSSTPPSEPAAQPPGGRRRWNSATSVALAVAVVGAVAAAVLSPLGEHVVNAVLDEPTCPGEACEGKNPGRQGCDEGATTFKPAAGNPAELSIRYSKDCQAVWGKIEHGAKGDLVTVEATGGTERAAEIGYGDDQYTPMVRVGDGEFEVTACAVPKAGGESTYEHYCIHGTEATAWR
;
A
#
# COMPACT_ATOMS: atom_id res chain seq x y z
N MET A 1 -72.47 12.63 14.09
CA MET A 1 -71.58 13.13 15.14
C MET A 1 -70.34 13.62 14.40
N THR A 2 -70.12 14.91 14.06
CA THR A 2 -70.30 16.18 14.80
C THR A 2 -69.49 16.17 16.10
N THR A 3 -68.59 17.12 16.40
CA THR A 3 -68.30 18.48 15.85
C THR A 3 -66.79 18.69 15.54
N ASP A 4 -66.26 19.61 14.71
CA ASP A 4 -66.57 21.00 14.29
C ASP A 4 -65.74 22.10 15.05
N SER A 5 -65.61 23.30 14.46
CA SER A 5 -64.75 24.47 14.79
C SER A 5 -63.24 24.32 14.49
N SER A 6 -62.53 25.15 13.70
CA SER A 6 -62.55 26.61 13.37
C SER A 6 -61.91 27.48 14.47
N ASP A 7 -61.17 28.57 14.21
CA ASP A 7 -61.05 29.51 13.06
C ASP A 7 -59.63 29.59 12.46
N ASN A 8 -59.30 30.10 11.25
CA ASN A 8 -59.88 31.04 10.25
C ASN A 8 -59.47 32.54 10.37
N SER A 9 -59.44 33.25 9.21
CA SER A 9 -59.10 34.68 8.97
C SER A 9 -57.61 35.01 8.73
N SER A 10 -57.15 35.67 7.65
CA SER A 10 -57.87 36.23 6.47
C SER A 10 -57.01 36.28 5.18
N THR A 11 -57.72 36.29 4.04
CA THR A 11 -57.34 36.31 2.61
C THR A 11 -57.42 37.74 1.99
N PRO A 12 -57.43 37.97 0.65
CA PRO A 12 -56.70 37.46 -0.54
C PRO A 12 -56.08 38.71 -1.30
N PRO A 13 -55.96 38.84 -2.66
CA PRO A 13 -55.98 37.94 -3.86
C PRO A 13 -54.65 38.04 -4.69
N SER A 14 -54.46 37.71 -5.98
CA SER A 14 -55.32 37.41 -7.16
C SER A 14 -54.66 36.46 -8.19
N GLU A 15 -55.47 35.97 -9.14
CA GLU A 15 -55.11 35.32 -10.43
C GLU A 15 -55.42 36.31 -11.61
N PRO A 16 -55.24 36.00 -12.93
CA PRO A 16 -54.71 34.78 -13.59
C PRO A 16 -53.69 35.02 -14.74
N ALA A 17 -53.29 33.91 -15.41
CA ALA A 17 -53.33 33.71 -16.89
C ALA A 17 -52.04 33.33 -17.67
N ALA A 18 -52.16 32.20 -18.39
CA ALA A 18 -51.68 31.89 -19.75
C ALA A 18 -50.20 32.03 -20.18
N GLN A 19 -49.69 30.97 -20.84
CA GLN A 19 -48.41 30.95 -21.56
C GLN A 19 -48.53 31.58 -22.97
N PRO A 20 -47.54 32.38 -23.43
CA PRO A 20 -47.32 32.66 -24.85
C PRO A 20 -46.33 31.64 -25.48
N PRO A 21 -46.41 31.37 -26.79
CA PRO A 21 -45.61 30.33 -27.45
C PRO A 21 -44.33 30.84 -28.14
N GLY A 22 -43.38 29.91 -28.35
CA GLY A 22 -42.43 29.96 -29.47
C GLY A 22 -41.13 30.75 -29.27
N GLY A 23 -39.99 30.10 -29.47
CA GLY A 23 -38.68 30.76 -29.40
C GLY A 23 -37.49 29.81 -29.61
N ARG A 24 -37.23 29.41 -30.86
CA ARG A 24 -36.06 28.57 -31.25
C ARG A 24 -34.74 29.34 -31.06
N ARG A 25 -34.26 29.51 -29.83
CA ARG A 25 -33.01 30.23 -29.54
C ARG A 25 -31.81 29.29 -29.58
N ARG A 26 -30.76 29.72 -30.29
CA ARG A 26 -29.63 28.87 -30.71
C ARG A 26 -28.80 28.39 -29.53
N TRP A 27 -28.45 27.11 -29.54
CA TRP A 27 -27.60 26.45 -28.54
C TRP A 27 -26.13 26.84 -28.80
N ASN A 28 -25.61 27.79 -28.03
CA ASN A 28 -24.22 28.25 -28.15
C ASN A 28 -23.33 27.53 -27.12
N SER A 29 -22.51 26.60 -27.59
CA SER A 29 -21.59 25.77 -26.79
C SER A 29 -20.39 26.58 -26.26
N ALA A 30 -20.56 27.33 -25.18
CA ALA A 30 -19.53 28.21 -24.61
C ALA A 30 -19.23 28.01 -23.11
N THR A 31 -20.11 27.33 -22.36
CA THR A 31 -20.01 27.23 -20.89
C THR A 31 -19.13 26.08 -20.38
N SER A 32 -18.84 25.07 -21.19
CA SER A 32 -18.15 23.85 -20.74
C SER A 32 -16.63 23.99 -20.52
N VAL A 33 -15.98 25.03 -21.06
CA VAL A 33 -14.51 25.17 -21.02
C VAL A 33 -14.03 25.87 -19.73
N ALA A 34 -14.75 26.89 -19.26
CA ALA A 34 -14.33 27.71 -18.13
C ALA A 34 -14.23 26.92 -16.81
N LEU A 35 -15.10 25.92 -16.62
CA LEU A 35 -15.17 25.14 -15.38
C LEU A 35 -14.00 24.16 -15.23
N ALA A 36 -13.45 23.64 -16.33
CA ALA A 36 -12.31 22.72 -16.30
C ALA A 36 -11.01 23.43 -15.87
N VAL A 37 -10.77 24.66 -16.37
CA VAL A 37 -9.56 25.44 -16.07
C VAL A 37 -9.50 25.84 -14.59
N ALA A 38 -10.64 26.20 -13.99
CA ALA A 38 -10.70 26.60 -12.59
C ALA A 38 -10.32 25.47 -11.61
N VAL A 39 -10.73 24.23 -11.89
CA VAL A 39 -10.41 23.06 -11.05
C VAL A 39 -8.92 22.72 -11.12
N VAL A 40 -8.33 22.71 -12.32
CA VAL A 40 -6.89 22.43 -12.51
C VAL A 40 -6.02 23.51 -11.84
N GLY A 41 -6.39 24.78 -11.98
CA GLY A 41 -5.65 25.90 -11.35
C GLY A 41 -5.64 25.83 -9.82
N ALA A 42 -6.74 25.43 -9.20
CA ALA A 42 -6.83 25.29 -7.74
C ALA A 42 -5.92 24.16 -7.21
N VAL A 43 -5.85 23.02 -7.90
CA VAL A 43 -4.97 21.90 -7.53
C VAL A 43 -3.49 22.29 -7.65
N ALA A 44 -3.09 22.94 -8.76
CA ALA A 44 -1.71 23.38 -8.96
C ALA A 44 -1.24 24.39 -7.89
N ALA A 45 -2.11 25.32 -7.48
CA ALA A 45 -1.80 26.28 -6.41
C ALA A 45 -1.69 25.62 -5.02
N ALA A 46 -2.46 24.56 -4.76
CA ALA A 46 -2.39 23.82 -3.50
C ALA A 46 -1.07 23.04 -3.37
N VAL A 47 -0.60 22.39 -4.44
CA VAL A 47 0.67 21.64 -4.45
C VAL A 47 1.88 22.57 -4.28
N LEU A 48 1.83 23.78 -4.84
CA LEU A 48 2.88 24.81 -4.70
C LEU A 48 2.80 25.61 -3.37
N SER A 49 2.02 25.15 -2.39
CA SER A 49 1.97 25.72 -1.05
C SER A 49 2.79 24.87 -0.07
N PRO A 50 3.35 25.45 1.02
CA PRO A 50 4.10 24.66 2.02
C PRO A 50 3.29 23.51 2.64
N LEU A 51 1.96 23.67 2.74
CA LEU A 51 1.05 22.60 3.16
C LEU A 51 0.88 21.50 2.09
N GLY A 52 1.02 21.86 0.81
CA GLY A 52 1.02 20.92 -0.32
C GLY A 52 2.25 20.01 -0.30
N GLU A 53 3.44 20.57 -0.05
CA GLU A 53 4.69 19.81 0.12
C GLU A 53 4.57 18.75 1.23
N HIS A 54 3.91 19.07 2.35
CA HIS A 54 3.66 18.13 3.44
C HIS A 54 2.61 17.06 3.08
N VAL A 55 1.62 17.40 2.22
CA VAL A 55 0.60 16.44 1.77
C VAL A 55 1.14 15.50 0.69
N VAL A 56 2.01 15.96 -0.22
CA VAL A 56 2.61 15.05 -1.22
C VAL A 56 3.61 14.10 -0.55
N ASN A 57 4.40 14.56 0.42
CA ASN A 57 5.34 13.69 1.16
C ASN A 57 4.63 12.76 2.17
N ALA A 58 3.35 12.99 2.49
CA ALA A 58 2.48 12.08 3.27
C ALA A 58 1.49 11.30 2.38
N VAL A 59 1.73 11.31 1.06
CA VAL A 59 1.11 10.45 0.04
C VAL A 59 2.19 9.66 -0.73
N LEU A 60 3.44 10.09 -0.62
CA LEU A 60 4.66 9.44 -1.06
C LEU A 60 5.52 9.17 0.18
N ASP A 61 5.18 8.14 0.96
CA ASP A 61 6.01 7.62 2.04
C ASP A 61 7.27 6.96 1.44
N GLU A 62 8.19 7.78 0.97
CA GLU A 62 9.45 7.35 0.37
C GLU A 62 10.33 6.65 1.43
N PRO A 63 10.92 5.49 1.10
CA PRO A 63 11.79 4.79 2.04
C PRO A 63 12.92 5.65 2.61
N THR A 64 13.03 5.67 3.94
CA THR A 64 14.07 6.41 4.67
C THR A 64 15.49 5.83 4.50
N CYS A 65 15.60 4.77 3.70
CA CYS A 65 16.80 4.41 2.96
C CYS A 65 16.40 4.09 1.51
N PRO A 66 17.05 4.70 0.49
CA PRO A 66 16.94 4.24 -0.89
C PRO A 66 18.13 3.34 -1.26
N GLY A 67 17.87 2.28 -2.03
CA GLY A 67 18.89 1.38 -2.60
C GLY A 67 19.91 0.86 -1.59
N GLU A 68 21.21 1.04 -1.89
CA GLU A 68 22.32 0.49 -1.09
C GLU A 68 22.29 0.91 0.39
N ALA A 69 21.68 2.05 0.71
CA ALA A 69 21.54 2.53 2.08
C ALA A 69 20.66 1.62 2.96
N CYS A 70 19.89 0.68 2.37
CA CYS A 70 19.06 -0.27 3.09
C CYS A 70 19.76 -1.54 3.58
N GLU A 71 20.99 -1.82 3.13
CA GLU A 71 21.73 -3.04 3.47
C GLU A 71 21.82 -3.25 5.00
N GLY A 72 21.22 -4.34 5.49
CA GLY A 72 21.18 -4.68 6.92
C GLY A 72 20.22 -3.87 7.79
N LYS A 73 19.38 -2.99 7.23
CA LYS A 73 18.34 -2.28 8.00
C LYS A 73 17.08 -3.14 8.14
N ASN A 74 16.25 -2.81 9.12
CA ASN A 74 14.94 -3.45 9.32
C ASN A 74 13.93 -2.85 8.33
N PRO A 75 13.24 -3.65 7.48
CA PRO A 75 12.37 -3.13 6.42
C PRO A 75 11.24 -2.23 6.94
N GLY A 76 10.47 -2.69 7.93
CA GLY A 76 9.33 -1.93 8.48
C GLY A 76 9.69 -0.64 9.20
N ARG A 77 10.89 -0.56 9.80
CA ARG A 77 11.41 0.70 10.35
C ARG A 77 11.83 1.72 9.30
N GLN A 78 11.98 1.29 8.05
CA GLN A 78 12.45 2.14 6.95
C GLN A 78 11.35 2.55 5.97
N GLY A 79 10.14 1.97 6.08
CA GLY A 79 9.04 2.11 5.10
C GLY A 79 9.14 1.11 3.93
N CYS A 80 10.11 0.20 3.94
CA CYS A 80 10.37 -0.70 2.81
C CYS A 80 9.34 -1.82 2.67
N ASP A 81 8.59 -2.15 3.71
CA ASP A 81 7.58 -3.22 3.70
C ASP A 81 6.22 -2.78 3.15
N GLU A 82 6.01 -1.46 3.01
CA GLU A 82 4.94 -0.88 2.20
C GLU A 82 5.25 -1.07 0.70
N GLY A 83 4.23 -1.33 -0.11
CA GLY A 83 4.38 -1.66 -1.54
C GLY A 83 5.12 -2.98 -1.86
N ALA A 84 5.85 -3.56 -0.91
CA ALA A 84 6.73 -4.71 -1.15
C ALA A 84 5.97 -6.00 -1.50
N THR A 85 6.22 -6.47 -2.70
CA THR A 85 5.71 -7.74 -3.23
C THR A 85 6.30 -8.94 -2.50
N THR A 86 5.60 -10.08 -2.55
CA THR A 86 5.88 -11.28 -1.78
C THR A 86 5.92 -12.52 -2.67
N PHE A 87 6.87 -13.41 -2.40
CA PHE A 87 6.91 -14.77 -2.92
C PHE A 87 6.78 -15.76 -1.75
N LYS A 88 5.65 -16.47 -1.68
CA LYS A 88 5.39 -17.57 -0.74
C LYS A 88 4.92 -18.81 -1.52
N PRO A 89 5.64 -19.94 -1.49
CA PRO A 89 5.17 -21.17 -2.14
C PRO A 89 3.86 -21.68 -1.53
N ALA A 90 2.89 -22.02 -2.38
CA ALA A 90 1.53 -22.36 -1.98
C ALA A 90 1.34 -23.82 -1.49
N ALA A 91 2.39 -24.65 -1.57
CA ALA A 91 2.40 -26.04 -1.12
C ALA A 91 3.83 -26.45 -0.76
N GLY A 92 3.97 -27.43 0.14
CA GLY A 92 5.28 -27.93 0.58
C GLY A 92 6.10 -26.92 1.39
N ASN A 93 5.45 -25.91 1.97
CA ASN A 93 6.06 -24.84 2.75
C ASN A 93 5.63 -24.96 4.23
N PRO A 94 6.39 -25.68 5.08
CA PRO A 94 5.92 -26.07 6.40
C PRO A 94 6.03 -24.97 7.47
N ALA A 95 6.76 -23.88 7.17
CA ALA A 95 7.01 -22.76 8.07
C ALA A 95 6.32 -21.44 7.62
N GLU A 96 5.47 -21.52 6.59
CA GLU A 96 4.92 -20.37 5.85
C GLU A 96 6.00 -19.35 5.43
N LEU A 97 7.21 -19.84 5.12
CA LEU A 97 8.36 -19.06 4.72
C LEU A 97 8.06 -18.30 3.42
N SER A 98 8.49 -17.04 3.38
CA SER A 98 8.33 -16.15 2.23
C SER A 98 9.56 -15.27 2.05
N ILE A 99 9.80 -14.84 0.81
CA ILE A 99 10.70 -13.72 0.50
C ILE A 99 9.81 -12.52 0.18
N ARG A 100 10.14 -11.35 0.73
CA ARG A 100 9.55 -10.08 0.32
C ARG A 100 10.59 -9.25 -0.42
N TYR A 101 10.15 -8.50 -1.43
CA TYR A 101 10.97 -7.65 -2.27
C TYR A 101 10.35 -6.26 -2.40
N SER A 102 11.13 -5.25 -2.02
CA SER A 102 10.82 -3.84 -2.24
C SER A 102 11.67 -3.31 -3.37
N LYS A 103 11.02 -2.84 -4.45
CA LYS A 103 11.71 -2.24 -5.59
C LYS A 103 12.34 -0.90 -5.22
N ASP A 104 11.63 -0.08 -4.43
CA ASP A 104 12.07 1.28 -4.10
C ASP A 104 13.24 1.28 -3.10
N CYS A 105 13.32 0.25 -2.25
CA CYS A 105 14.50 -0.04 -1.43
C CYS A 105 15.56 -0.90 -2.14
N GLN A 106 15.27 -1.41 -3.34
CA GLN A 106 16.10 -2.35 -4.11
C GLN A 106 16.61 -3.54 -3.27
N ALA A 107 15.76 -4.08 -2.41
CA ALA A 107 16.16 -4.98 -1.34
C ALA A 107 15.12 -6.08 -1.05
N VAL A 108 15.64 -7.24 -0.63
CA VAL A 108 14.87 -8.44 -0.27
C VAL A 108 15.05 -8.80 1.20
N TRP A 109 14.09 -9.52 1.77
CA TRP A 109 14.23 -10.14 3.10
C TRP A 109 13.38 -11.40 3.22
N GLY A 110 13.80 -12.32 4.10
CA GLY A 110 13.01 -13.50 4.47
C GLY A 110 12.01 -13.17 5.56
N LYS A 111 10.79 -13.74 5.51
CA LYS A 111 9.83 -13.78 6.61
C LYS A 111 9.33 -15.21 6.86
N ILE A 112 9.37 -15.66 8.11
CA ILE A 112 8.71 -16.86 8.62
C ILE A 112 7.40 -16.47 9.32
N GLU A 113 6.35 -17.27 9.17
CA GLU A 113 5.01 -17.01 9.76
C GLU A 113 4.42 -18.22 10.53
N HIS A 114 5.10 -19.36 10.50
CA HIS A 114 4.72 -20.58 11.24
C HIS A 114 5.96 -21.28 11.81
N GLY A 115 6.73 -20.56 12.62
CA GLY A 115 7.87 -21.10 13.37
C GLY A 115 7.62 -21.21 14.88
N ALA A 116 8.63 -21.62 15.62
CA ALA A 116 8.63 -21.67 17.09
C ALA A 116 9.81 -20.88 17.69
N LYS A 117 9.75 -20.62 19.00
CA LYS A 117 10.72 -19.76 19.68
C LYS A 117 12.15 -20.31 19.62
N GLY A 118 13.01 -19.56 18.95
CA GLY A 118 14.41 -19.89 18.74
C GLY A 118 14.72 -20.55 17.39
N ASP A 119 13.72 -20.69 16.52
CA ASP A 119 13.96 -20.95 15.09
C ASP A 119 14.61 -19.72 14.44
N LEU A 120 15.38 -19.96 13.38
CA LEU A 120 16.10 -18.93 12.65
C LEU A 120 15.54 -18.81 11.23
N VAL A 121 15.17 -17.59 10.82
CA VAL A 121 14.99 -17.27 9.40
C VAL A 121 16.28 -16.63 8.87
N THR A 122 16.73 -17.07 7.69
CA THR A 122 17.89 -16.52 6.98
C THR A 122 17.51 -16.05 5.59
N VAL A 123 18.31 -15.14 5.03
CA VAL A 123 18.25 -14.73 3.63
C VAL A 123 19.66 -14.36 3.12
N GLU A 124 19.97 -14.78 1.91
CA GLU A 124 21.14 -14.40 1.12
C GLU A 124 20.69 -13.97 -0.28
N ALA A 125 21.40 -13.04 -0.91
CA ALA A 125 21.11 -12.62 -2.28
C ALA A 125 22.37 -12.15 -3.00
N THR A 126 22.36 -12.18 -4.34
CA THR A 126 23.51 -11.86 -5.20
C THR A 126 24.11 -10.48 -4.87
N GLY A 127 25.33 -10.47 -4.33
CA GLY A 127 26.08 -9.25 -4.03
C GLY A 127 25.75 -8.55 -2.70
N GLY A 128 24.80 -9.08 -1.91
CA GLY A 128 24.50 -8.61 -0.56
C GLY A 128 25.22 -9.41 0.54
N THR A 129 25.02 -9.05 1.81
CA THR A 129 25.50 -9.84 2.96
C THR A 129 24.36 -10.70 3.51
N GLU A 130 24.61 -11.99 3.80
CA GLU A 130 23.63 -12.87 4.46
C GLU A 130 23.08 -12.23 5.75
N ARG A 131 21.76 -12.31 5.96
CA ARG A 131 21.06 -11.81 7.15
C ARG A 131 20.25 -12.92 7.79
N ALA A 132 20.26 -12.95 9.12
CA ALA A 132 19.50 -13.90 9.92
C ALA A 132 18.73 -13.19 11.04
N ALA A 133 17.63 -13.78 11.48
CA ALA A 133 16.87 -13.34 12.65
C ALA A 133 16.22 -14.53 13.37
N GLU A 134 16.29 -14.53 14.71
CA GLU A 134 15.71 -15.58 15.57
C GLU A 134 14.28 -15.19 16.01
N ILE A 135 13.35 -16.14 16.07
CA ILE A 135 12.03 -15.94 16.70
C ILE A 135 12.19 -15.81 18.22
N GLY A 136 12.32 -14.59 18.73
CA GLY A 136 12.45 -14.32 20.16
C GLY A 136 11.11 -14.36 20.94
N TYR A 137 10.00 -14.14 20.25
CA TYR A 137 8.62 -14.09 20.76
C TYR A 137 7.66 -14.36 19.59
N GLY A 138 6.50 -14.93 19.86
CA GLY A 138 5.53 -15.32 18.82
C GLY A 138 5.98 -16.52 17.99
N ASP A 139 5.41 -16.62 16.80
CA ASP A 139 5.59 -17.63 15.75
C ASP A 139 6.08 -17.02 14.42
N ASP A 140 6.19 -15.69 14.33
CA ASP A 140 6.67 -14.95 13.15
C ASP A 140 7.97 -14.16 13.39
N GLN A 141 8.75 -13.97 12.33
CA GLN A 141 9.96 -13.14 12.33
C GLN A 141 10.35 -12.79 10.89
N TYR A 142 11.06 -11.68 10.69
CA TYR A 142 11.69 -11.34 9.41
C TYR A 142 13.15 -10.92 9.59
N THR A 143 13.96 -11.16 8.55
CA THR A 143 15.37 -10.76 8.54
C THR A 143 15.51 -9.24 8.35
N PRO A 144 16.66 -8.66 8.71
CA PRO A 144 17.14 -7.44 8.07
C PRO A 144 17.19 -7.59 6.54
N MET A 145 17.16 -6.45 5.84
CA MET A 145 17.20 -6.37 4.38
C MET A 145 18.58 -6.75 3.81
N VAL A 146 18.54 -7.33 2.61
CA VAL A 146 19.69 -7.58 1.73
C VAL A 146 19.48 -6.81 0.43
N ARG A 147 20.46 -5.98 0.07
CA ARG A 147 20.51 -5.20 -1.18
C ARG A 147 20.67 -6.13 -2.39
N VAL A 148 19.81 -5.97 -3.40
CA VAL A 148 19.95 -6.59 -4.73
C VAL A 148 20.31 -5.56 -5.81
N GLY A 149 19.73 -4.35 -5.77
CA GLY A 149 19.89 -3.33 -6.82
C GLY A 149 18.87 -3.48 -7.96
N ASP A 150 19.09 -2.76 -9.08
CA ASP A 150 18.17 -2.73 -10.24
C ASP A 150 18.38 -3.86 -11.28
N GLY A 151 19.31 -4.79 -11.04
CA GLY A 151 19.69 -5.84 -11.99
C GLY A 151 18.99 -7.18 -11.75
N GLU A 152 19.36 -8.19 -12.55
CA GLU A 152 19.08 -9.59 -12.27
C GLU A 152 19.69 -9.97 -10.89
N PHE A 153 18.98 -10.78 -10.11
CA PHE A 153 19.43 -11.24 -8.80
C PHE A 153 18.87 -12.62 -8.48
N GLU A 154 19.67 -13.44 -7.79
CA GLU A 154 19.21 -14.67 -7.14
C GLU A 154 19.09 -14.40 -5.63
N VAL A 155 18.08 -15.00 -4.98
CA VAL A 155 17.85 -14.89 -3.54
C VAL A 155 17.44 -16.25 -2.96
N THR A 156 18.12 -16.68 -1.90
CA THR A 156 17.73 -17.84 -1.08
C THR A 156 17.21 -17.32 0.25
N ALA A 157 16.09 -17.86 0.75
CA ALA A 157 15.70 -17.71 2.15
C ALA A 157 15.45 -19.10 2.76
N CYS A 158 15.87 -19.30 4.01
CA CYS A 158 15.68 -20.57 4.71
C CYS A 158 15.07 -20.40 6.10
N ALA A 159 14.27 -21.38 6.51
CA ALA A 159 13.79 -21.57 7.87
C ALA A 159 14.56 -22.74 8.50
N VAL A 160 15.33 -22.45 9.55
CA VAL A 160 16.13 -23.43 10.29
C VAL A 160 15.46 -23.68 11.64
N PRO A 161 14.92 -24.89 11.89
CA PRO A 161 14.29 -25.22 13.16
C PRO A 161 15.35 -25.27 14.27
N LYS A 162 14.98 -24.84 15.47
CA LYS A 162 15.86 -24.93 16.64
C LYS A 162 16.16 -26.38 16.99
N ALA A 163 17.45 -26.70 17.21
CA ALA A 163 17.85 -28.00 17.74
C ALA A 163 17.19 -28.25 19.12
N GLY A 164 16.25 -29.21 19.18
CA GLY A 164 15.46 -29.50 20.38
C GLY A 164 14.36 -28.46 20.68
N GLY A 165 13.93 -27.68 19.69
CA GLY A 165 12.77 -26.79 19.78
C GLY A 165 11.43 -27.50 19.62
N GLU A 166 10.37 -26.72 19.51
CA GLU A 166 8.98 -27.20 19.39
C GLU A 166 8.53 -27.40 17.93
N SER A 167 9.28 -26.88 16.96
CA SER A 167 9.00 -26.98 15.53
C SER A 167 9.12 -28.39 14.98
N THR A 168 8.20 -28.77 14.11
CA THR A 168 8.05 -30.12 13.54
C THR A 168 8.59 -30.26 12.11
N TYR A 169 9.11 -29.16 11.54
CA TYR A 169 9.67 -29.12 10.19
C TYR A 169 11.19 -29.31 10.20
N GLU A 170 11.75 -29.81 9.10
CA GLU A 170 13.20 -29.86 8.86
C GLU A 170 13.68 -28.60 8.12
N HIS A 171 14.99 -28.35 8.10
CA HIS A 171 15.58 -27.19 7.41
C HIS A 171 15.06 -27.03 5.97
N TYR A 172 14.35 -25.92 5.73
CA TYR A 172 13.57 -25.69 4.51
C TYR A 172 13.97 -24.37 3.87
N CYS A 173 14.28 -24.39 2.57
CA CYS A 173 14.70 -23.22 1.80
C CYS A 173 13.80 -22.97 0.59
N ILE A 174 13.62 -21.70 0.27
CA ILE A 174 12.94 -21.23 -0.95
C ILE A 174 13.90 -20.33 -1.73
N HIS A 175 13.83 -20.40 -3.06
CA HIS A 175 14.69 -19.65 -3.96
C HIS A 175 13.82 -18.76 -4.85
N GLY A 176 14.29 -17.53 -5.10
CA GLY A 176 13.66 -16.56 -5.97
C GLY A 176 14.68 -15.85 -6.86
N THR A 177 14.17 -15.15 -7.86
CA THR A 177 14.92 -14.31 -8.80
C THR A 177 14.11 -13.05 -9.15
N GLU A 178 14.68 -12.11 -9.90
CA GLU A 178 13.92 -10.99 -10.49
C GLU A 178 12.66 -11.48 -11.26
N ALA A 179 12.76 -12.58 -12.00
CA ALA A 179 11.70 -13.18 -12.81
C ALA A 179 10.68 -14.02 -12.02
N THR A 180 10.79 -14.09 -10.68
CA THR A 180 9.84 -14.81 -9.82
C THR A 180 8.43 -14.21 -9.90
N ALA A 181 7.41 -15.04 -9.66
CA ALA A 181 6.00 -14.63 -9.65
C ALA A 181 5.61 -13.89 -8.36
N TRP A 182 6.25 -12.74 -8.12
CA TRP A 182 5.98 -11.78 -7.04
C TRP A 182 4.50 -11.31 -7.05
N ARG A 183 3.88 -11.18 -5.87
CA ARG A 183 2.46 -10.81 -5.69
C ARG A 183 2.19 -9.96 -4.45
#